data_AF-A0A2I1RIY7-F1
#
_entry.id   AF-A0A2I1RIY7-F1
#
_cell.length_a   1.000
_cell.length_b   1.000
_cell.length_c   1.000
_cell.angle_alpha   90.00
_cell.angle_beta   90.00
_cell.angle_gamma   90.00
#
_symmetry.space_group_name_H-M   'P 1'
#
loop_
_entity.id
_entity.type
_entity.pdbx_description
1 polymer ?
#
loop_
_entity_poly.entity_id
_entity_poly.type
_entity_poly.pdbx_seq_one_letter_code
_entity_poly.pdbx_strand_id
1 'polypeptide(L)' 'MKCPTCHSHTRLNRSRYITPELREIIRVCTNLNCGRIFRSHEEYIKDVLPSKMEERQTSEV' A
#
# COMPACT_ATOMS: atom_id res chain seq x y z
N MET A 1 -5.67 -1.44 -3.10
CA MET A 1 -5.79 -1.57 -4.58
C MET A 1 -7.02 -2.40 -4.96
N LYS A 2 -7.83 -1.93 -5.92
CA LYS A 2 -8.92 -2.72 -6.54
C LYS A 2 -8.39 -3.61 -7.67
N CYS A 3 -9.11 -4.67 -8.03
CA CYS A 3 -8.74 -5.54 -9.14
C CYS A 3 -8.80 -4.76 -10.47
N PRO A 4 -7.76 -4.77 -11.31
CA PRO A 4 -7.75 -4.02 -12.57
C PRO A 4 -8.68 -4.62 -13.65
N THR A 5 -9.21 -5.84 -13.45
CA THR A 5 -10.20 -6.42 -14.37
C THR A 5 -11.63 -6.09 -13.98
N CYS A 6 -12.02 -6.43 -12.75
CA CYS A 6 -13.42 -6.39 -12.32
C CYS A 6 -13.71 -5.35 -11.24
N HIS A 7 -12.71 -4.56 -10.84
CA HIS A 7 -12.80 -3.51 -9.83
C HIS A 7 -13.27 -3.97 -8.43
N SER A 8 -13.37 -5.29 -8.22
CA SER A 8 -13.66 -5.87 -6.92
C SER A 8 -12.49 -5.70 -5.95
N HIS A 9 -12.74 -5.99 -4.68
CA HIS A 9 -11.73 -5.95 -3.63
C HIS A 9 -10.62 -6.99 -3.89
N THR A 10 -9.44 -6.72 -3.35
CA THR A 10 -8.30 -7.63 -3.46
C THR A 10 -7.71 -7.83 -2.08
N ARG A 11 -7.21 -9.04 -1.82
CA ARG A 11 -6.43 -9.35 -0.62
C ARG A 11 -4.95 -9.35 -0.95
N LEU A 12 -4.13 -8.97 0.03
CA LEU A 12 -2.68 -9.15 -0.02
C LEU A 12 -2.39 -10.63 0.20
N ASN A 13 -1.63 -11.25 -0.71
CA ASN A 13 -1.22 -12.66 -0.59
C ASN A 13 0.23 -12.76 -0.10
N ARG A 14 1.14 -12.06 -0.77
CA ARG A 14 2.55 -11.97 -0.39
C ARG A 14 3.09 -10.58 -0.69
N SER A 15 4.15 -10.20 0.00
CA SER A 15 4.86 -8.96 -0.28
C SER A 15 6.33 -9.10 0.00
N ARG A 16 7.15 -8.28 -0.65
CA ARG A 16 8.56 -8.08 -0.32
C ARG A 16 8.93 -6.61 -0.45
N TYR A 17 9.85 -6.17 0.39
CA TYR A 17 10.47 -4.85 0.25
C TYR A 17 11.55 -4.93 -0.83
N ILE A 18 11.55 -3.96 -1.75
CA ILE A 18 12.60 -3.75 -2.75
C ILE A 18 13.61 -2.74 -2.20
N THR A 19 13.10 -1.66 -1.61
CA THR A 19 13.84 -0.69 -0.79
C THR A 19 13.07 -0.49 0.53
N PRO A 20 13.58 0.27 1.51
CA PRO A 20 12.81 0.59 2.72
C PRO A 20 11.47 1.29 2.42
N GLU A 21 11.39 2.03 1.32
CA GLU A 21 10.23 2.83 0.91
C GLU A 21 9.35 2.11 -0.13
N LEU A 22 9.93 1.23 -0.95
CA LEU A 22 9.23 0.56 -2.06
C LEU A 22 8.91 -0.90 -1.74
N ARG A 23 7.63 -1.25 -1.76
CA ARG A 23 7.12 -2.61 -1.51
C ARG A 23 6.43 -3.19 -2.74
N GLU A 24 6.86 -4.37 -3.17
CA GLU A 24 6.13 -5.18 -4.15
C GLU A 24 5.14 -6.12 -3.46
N ILE A 25 3.93 -6.18 -4.00
CA ILE A 25 2.81 -6.93 -3.42
C ILE A 25 2.14 -7.78 -4.48
N ILE A 26 2.00 -9.08 -4.20
CA ILE A 26 1.15 -10.00 -4.95
C ILE A 26 -0.25 -9.93 -4.35
N ARG A 27 -1.23 -9.58 -5.19
CA ARG A 27 -2.63 -9.44 -4.82
C ARG A 27 -3.48 -10.48 -5.50
N VAL A 28 -4.54 -10.89 -4.81
CA VAL A 28 -5.53 -11.84 -5.32
C VAL A 28 -6.91 -11.20 -5.24
N CYS A 29 -7.63 -11.18 -6.36
CA CYS A 29 -9.01 -10.74 -6.41
C CYS A 29 -9.89 -11.60 -5.48
N THR A 30 -10.75 -10.96 -4.69
CA THR A 30 -11.69 -11.68 -3.80
C THR A 30 -12.97 -12.08 -4.50
N ASN A 31 -13.24 -11.55 -5.69
CA ASN A 31 -14.37 -11.98 -6.51
C ASN A 31 -14.06 -13.36 -7.12
N LEU A 32 -14.82 -14.37 -6.70
CA LEU A 32 -14.66 -15.78 -7.11
C LEU A 32 -14.79 -15.97 -8.62
N ASN A 33 -15.61 -15.15 -9.29
CA ASN A 33 -15.79 -15.22 -10.74
C ASN A 33 -14.62 -14.58 -11.52
N CYS A 34 -13.75 -13.82 -10.85
CA CYS A 34 -12.60 -13.19 -11.49
C CYS A 34 -11.28 -13.89 -11.13
N GLY A 35 -11.02 -14.13 -9.84
CA GLY A 35 -9.82 -14.86 -9.37
C GLY A 35 -8.45 -14.27 -9.74
N ARG A 36 -8.39 -13.12 -10.43
CA ARG A 36 -7.14 -12.58 -10.98
C ARG A 36 -6.08 -12.37 -9.91
N ILE A 37 -4.86 -12.79 -10.24
CA ILE A 37 -3.65 -12.57 -9.43
C ILE A 37 -2.76 -11.59 -10.19
N PHE A 38 -2.24 -10.57 -9.50
CA PHE A 38 -1.39 -9.55 -10.12
C PHE A 38 -0.40 -8.95 -9.12
N ARG A 39 0.64 -8.30 -9.64
CA ARG A 39 1.64 -7.56 -8.85
C ARG A 39 1.31 -6.07 -8.83
N SER A 40 1.58 -5.43 -7.72
CA SER A 40 1.50 -3.97 -7.56
C SER A 40 2.68 -3.47 -6.73
N HIS A 41 3.14 -2.26 -6.98
CA HIS A 41 4.03 -1.54 -6.08
C HIS A 41 3.24 -0.58 -5.19
N GLU A 42 3.64 -0.49 -3.92
CA GLU A 42 3.23 0.55 -2.98
C GLU A 42 4.51 1.24 -2.49
N GLU A 43 4.51 2.57 -2.50
CA GLU A 43 5.66 3.40 -2.14
C GLU A 43 5.29 4.31 -0.96
N TYR A 44 6.15 4.33 0.05
CA TYR A 44 6.11 5.32 1.12
C TYR A 44 6.72 6.62 0.61
N ILE A 45 5.99 7.73 0.75
CA ILE A 45 6.45 9.06 0.29
C ILE A 45 6.79 9.96 1.47
N LYS A 46 5.85 10.12 2.40
CA LYS A 46 6.03 10.94 3.61
C LYS A 46 4.95 10.63 4.64
N ASP A 47 5.25 10.98 5.88
CA ASP A 47 4.24 11.09 6.92
C ASP A 47 3.36 12.33 6.67
N VAL A 48 2.08 12.22 7.03
CA VAL A 48 1.18 13.35 7.13
C VAL A 48 0.80 13.46 8.60
N LEU A 49 1.42 14.40 9.30
CA LEU A 49 1.20 14.61 10.72
C LEU A 49 -0.07 15.43 10.94
N PRO A 50 -0.84 15.15 12.01
CA PRO A 50 -1.85 16.08 12.49
C PRO A 50 -1.19 17.40 12.86
N SER A 51 -1.85 18.53 12.61
CA SER A 51 -1.32 19.88 12.86
C SER A 51 -0.78 20.06 14.29
N LYS A 52 -1.39 19.39 15.27
CA LYS A 52 -0.98 19.45 16.68
C LYS A 52 0.31 18.67 17.01
N MET A 53 0.78 17.82 16.11
CA MET A 53 2.00 17.01 16.28
C MET A 53 3.22 17.62 15.55
N GLU A 54 3.00 18.49 14.56
CA GLU A 54 4.09 19.19 13.85
C GLU A 54 4.90 20.09 14.80
N GLU A 55 4.25 20.75 15.76
CA GLU A 55 4.88 21.68 16.71
C GLU A 55 5.92 21.01 17.64
N ARG A 56 5.80 19.70 17.92
CA ARG A 56 6.74 19.00 18.80
C ARG A 56 8.08 18.68 18.13
N GLN A 57 8.09 18.42 16.82
CA GLN A 57 9.32 18.03 16.12
C GLN A 57 10.26 19.21 15.84
N THR A 58 9.76 20.44 15.82
CA THR A 58 10.59 21.64 15.59
C THR A 58 11.34 22.10 16.85
N SER A 59 11.03 21.56 18.02
CA SER A 59 11.56 22.02 19.31
C SER A 59 12.79 21.22 19.81
N GLU A 60 13.20 20.17 19.09
CA GLU A 60 14.30 19.28 19.47
C GLU A 60 15.53 19.35 18.53
N VAL A 61 15.74 20.49 17.85
CA VAL A 61 16.97 20.78 17.07
C VAL A 61 17.71 21.97 17.67
#